data_AF-A0A2V3HUU2-F1
#
_entry.id   AF-A0A2V3HUU2-F1
#
_cell.length_a   1.000
_cell.length_b   1.000
_cell.length_c   1.000
_cell.angle_alpha   90.00
_cell.angle_beta   90.00
_cell.angle_gamma   90.00
#
_symmetry.space_group_name_H-M   'P 1'
#
loop_
_entity.id
_entity.type
_entity.pdbx_description
1 polymer ?
#
loop_
_entity_poly.entity_id
_entity_poly.type
_entity_poly.pdbx_seq_one_letter_code
_entity_poly.pdbx_strand_id
1 'polypeptide(L)'
;MSSGKERIPERAPLLAWLVSCTVLAIWNFSRGLYLWAGYNLGGAVMALLVISFMWNGRMRMPALPLWIAYTTTMLHFLGGSLGAPDRGPGPFCFEGMQPGEWLCADGVNGMYHVHVWWDELVHGTNSAATAIGWSLAWRRVSNHNGWKISPRVVAVICFSLTVAIGVGYEVYEFFGKTVFLTIDQGGYLNTVSDLVSNLIGAGVGTLFALFYDPLNAEAPSVSATPLPWQATLTLIATLPLLIVGCLLSLDLMLLGGALVDADYDRVGDVMLASMLLSLLLSAARLAQRSRMKERDA
;
A
#
# COMPACT_ATOMS: atom_id res chain seq x y z
N MET A 1 -22.36 -32.15 19.21
CA MET A 1 -21.61 -30.88 19.23
C MET A 1 -21.80 -30.19 17.90
N SER A 2 -22.75 -29.25 17.82
CA SER A 2 -22.93 -28.40 16.64
C SER A 2 -21.69 -27.53 16.50
N SER A 3 -20.89 -27.75 15.44
CA SER A 3 -19.91 -26.77 15.00
C SER A 3 -20.69 -25.52 14.61
N GLY A 4 -20.80 -24.57 15.55
CA GLY A 4 -21.16 -23.22 15.19
C GLY A 4 -20.19 -22.82 14.09
N LYS A 5 -20.71 -22.62 12.87
CA LYS A 5 -19.94 -22.04 11.77
C LYS A 5 -19.33 -20.76 12.32
N GLU A 6 -18.07 -20.81 12.73
CA GLU A 6 -17.34 -19.62 13.14
C GLU A 6 -17.53 -18.62 12.01
N ARG A 7 -18.27 -17.54 12.28
CA ARG A 7 -18.40 -16.44 11.34
C ARG A 7 -16.98 -15.98 11.08
N ILE A 8 -16.49 -16.23 9.88
CA ILE A 8 -15.17 -15.79 9.49
C ILE A 8 -15.18 -14.26 9.57
N PRO A 9 -14.54 -13.65 10.58
CA PRO A 9 -14.78 -12.26 10.94
C PRO A 9 -14.21 -11.29 9.88
N GLU A 10 -13.37 -11.81 8.97
CA GLU A 10 -12.77 -11.09 7.84
C GLU A 10 -13.73 -10.77 6.68
N ARG A 11 -14.95 -11.31 6.66
CA ARG A 11 -15.89 -11.10 5.54
C ARG A 11 -16.49 -9.70 5.50
N ALA A 12 -16.87 -9.17 6.66
CA ALA A 12 -17.55 -7.87 6.74
C ALA A 12 -16.69 -6.71 6.20
N PRO A 13 -15.42 -6.51 6.64
CA PRO A 13 -14.60 -5.41 6.13
C PRO A 13 -14.29 -5.55 4.63
N LEU A 14 -14.07 -6.77 4.12
CA LEU A 14 -13.79 -6.98 2.70
C LEU A 14 -15.02 -6.74 1.82
N LEU A 15 -16.21 -7.15 2.27
CA LEU A 15 -17.46 -6.85 1.57
C LEU A 15 -17.76 -5.34 1.63
N ALA A 16 -17.53 -4.69 2.77
CA ALA A 16 -17.67 -3.25 2.90
C ALA A 16 -16.74 -2.53 1.91
N TRP A 17 -15.47 -2.95 1.81
CA TRP A 17 -14.54 -2.41 0.83
C TRP A 17 -15.06 -2.55 -0.61
N LEU A 18 -15.42 -3.78 -1.01
CA LEU A 18 -15.93 -4.04 -2.36
C LEU A 18 -17.16 -3.18 -2.69
N VAL A 19 -18.14 -3.14 -1.78
CA VAL A 19 -19.39 -2.38 -1.98
C VAL A 19 -19.09 -0.89 -2.05
N SER A 20 -18.32 -0.34 -1.10
CA SER A 20 -18.00 1.10 -1.08
C SER A 20 -17.27 1.54 -2.34
N CYS A 21 -16.22 0.82 -2.77
CA CYS A 21 -15.51 1.12 -4.02
C CYS A 21 -16.43 1.02 -5.25
N THR A 22 -17.31 0.01 -5.31
CA THR A 22 -18.24 -0.14 -6.44
C THR A 22 -19.23 1.02 -6.50
N VAL A 23 -19.81 1.39 -5.36
CA VAL A 23 -20.74 2.52 -5.26
C VAL A 23 -20.04 3.83 -5.64
N LEU A 24 -18.83 4.07 -5.14
CA LEU A 24 -18.05 5.27 -5.48
C LEU A 24 -17.65 5.30 -6.95
N ALA A 25 -17.29 4.16 -7.56
CA ALA A 25 -16.98 4.08 -8.99
C ALA A 25 -18.20 4.50 -9.84
N ILE A 26 -19.38 3.95 -9.53
CA ILE A 26 -20.64 4.30 -10.22
C ILE A 26 -20.98 5.78 -10.00
N TRP A 27 -20.88 6.25 -8.76
CA TRP A 27 -21.19 7.64 -8.41
C TRP A 27 -20.27 8.64 -9.10
N ASN A 28 -18.96 8.40 -9.10
CA ASN A 28 -17.98 9.25 -9.79
C ASN A 28 -18.17 9.23 -11.30
N PHE A 29 -18.41 8.04 -11.87
CA PHE A 29 -18.68 7.90 -13.30
C PHE A 29 -19.95 8.69 -13.71
N SER A 30 -21.01 8.60 -12.91
CA SER A 30 -22.26 9.32 -13.17
C SER A 30 -22.14 10.84 -13.14
N ARG A 31 -21.08 11.37 -12.49
CA ARG A 31 -20.78 12.79 -12.38
C ARG A 31 -19.68 13.25 -13.35
N GLY A 32 -19.17 12.38 -14.21
CA GLY A 32 -18.07 12.69 -15.12
C GLY A 32 -16.69 12.78 -14.46
N LEU A 33 -16.55 12.37 -13.20
CA LEU A 33 -15.28 12.38 -12.46
C LEU A 33 -14.48 11.09 -12.76
N TYR A 34 -14.03 10.94 -14.01
CA TYR A 34 -13.51 9.67 -14.52
C TYR A 34 -12.22 9.19 -13.86
N LEU A 35 -11.32 10.11 -13.45
CA LEU A 35 -10.10 9.77 -12.74
C LEU A 35 -10.41 8.96 -11.47
N TRP A 36 -11.26 9.51 -10.61
CA TRP A 36 -11.66 8.85 -9.38
C TRP A 36 -12.61 7.67 -9.60
N ALA A 37 -13.40 7.66 -10.67
CA ALA A 37 -14.14 6.46 -11.07
C ALA A 37 -13.18 5.28 -11.36
N GLY A 38 -12.07 5.56 -12.07
CA GLY A 38 -11.01 4.59 -12.36
C GLY A 38 -10.31 4.08 -11.11
N TYR A 39 -9.88 4.98 -10.21
CA TYR A 39 -9.26 4.59 -8.93
C TYR A 39 -10.21 3.72 -8.08
N ASN A 40 -11.48 4.09 -7.98
CA ASN A 40 -12.48 3.33 -7.23
C ASN A 40 -12.76 1.95 -7.86
N LEU A 41 -12.82 1.86 -9.20
CA LEU A 41 -12.94 0.57 -9.89
C LEU A 41 -11.72 -0.32 -9.61
N GLY A 42 -10.50 0.26 -9.65
CA GLY A 42 -9.27 -0.42 -9.26
C GLY A 42 -9.35 -0.95 -7.83
N GLY A 43 -9.83 -0.13 -6.89
CA GLY A 43 -10.08 -0.53 -5.50
C GLY A 43 -11.06 -1.70 -5.37
N ALA A 44 -12.15 -1.73 -6.15
CA ALA A 44 -13.09 -2.84 -6.16
C ALA A 44 -12.46 -4.13 -6.70
N VAL A 45 -11.67 -4.05 -7.77
CA VAL A 45 -10.92 -5.19 -8.32
C VAL A 45 -9.91 -5.72 -7.30
N MET A 46 -9.18 -4.84 -6.61
CA MET A 46 -8.25 -5.23 -5.55
C MET A 46 -8.98 -5.93 -4.39
N ALA A 47 -10.14 -5.43 -3.96
CA ALA A 47 -10.96 -6.08 -2.95
C ALA A 47 -11.39 -7.49 -3.39
N LEU A 48 -11.80 -7.68 -4.66
CA LEU A 48 -12.13 -9.00 -5.20
C LEU A 48 -10.92 -9.96 -5.20
N LEU A 49 -9.73 -9.47 -5.54
CA LEU A 49 -8.51 -10.27 -5.51
C LEU A 49 -8.20 -10.73 -4.08
N VAL A 50 -8.25 -9.82 -3.09
CA VAL A 50 -8.02 -10.15 -1.68
C VAL A 50 -9.07 -11.14 -1.18
N ILE A 51 -10.36 -10.92 -1.49
CA ILE A 51 -11.44 -11.85 -1.17
C ILE A 51 -11.14 -13.21 -1.77
N SER A 52 -10.77 -13.31 -3.05
CA SER A 52 -10.49 -14.59 -3.71
C SER A 52 -9.34 -15.36 -3.02
N PHE A 53 -8.31 -14.65 -2.56
CA PHE A 53 -7.18 -15.24 -1.87
C PHE A 53 -7.54 -15.73 -0.46
N MET A 54 -8.27 -14.91 0.30
CA MET A 54 -8.68 -15.23 1.67
C MET A 54 -9.80 -16.28 1.72
N TRP A 55 -10.70 -16.29 0.73
CA TRP A 55 -11.82 -17.23 0.66
C TRP A 55 -11.38 -18.69 0.54
N ASN A 56 -10.20 -18.92 -0.05
CA ASN A 56 -9.59 -20.25 -0.13
C ASN A 56 -9.05 -20.76 1.22
N GLY A 57 -9.19 -19.99 2.31
CA GLY A 57 -8.78 -20.38 3.67
C GLY A 57 -7.27 -20.45 3.88
N ARG A 58 -6.47 -20.09 2.86
CA ARG A 58 -5.00 -20.12 2.89
C ARG A 58 -4.39 -19.02 3.75
N MET A 59 -5.13 -17.95 3.99
CA MET A 59 -4.72 -16.83 4.82
C MET A 59 -5.92 -16.37 5.63
N ARG A 60 -5.74 -16.25 6.95
CA ARG A 60 -6.72 -15.68 7.87
C ARG A 60 -6.12 -14.43 8.48
N MET A 61 -6.83 -13.31 8.42
CA MET A 61 -6.42 -12.06 9.05
C MET A 61 -7.46 -11.65 10.10
N PRO A 62 -7.03 -11.11 11.25
CA PRO A 62 -7.99 -10.57 12.21
C PRO A 62 -8.83 -9.46 11.55
N ALA A 63 -10.07 -9.29 12.01
CA ALA A 63 -10.97 -8.28 11.44
C ALA A 63 -10.49 -6.85 11.65
N LEU A 64 -9.84 -6.55 12.78
CA LEU A 64 -9.39 -5.21 13.11
C LEU A 64 -8.42 -4.63 12.05
N PRO A 65 -7.32 -5.30 11.67
CA PRO A 65 -6.45 -4.88 10.57
C PRO A 65 -7.18 -4.64 9.24
N LEU A 66 -8.18 -5.47 8.92
CA LEU A 66 -8.97 -5.31 7.71
C LEU A 66 -9.88 -4.08 7.78
N TRP A 67 -10.43 -3.78 8.94
CA TRP A 67 -11.18 -2.54 9.17
C TRP A 67 -10.29 -1.31 9.13
N ILE A 68 -9.06 -1.39 9.66
CA ILE A 68 -8.07 -0.31 9.56
C ILE A 68 -7.75 -0.07 8.07
N ALA A 69 -7.39 -1.12 7.32
CA ALA A 69 -7.10 -1.02 5.89
C ALA A 69 -8.29 -0.47 5.09
N TYR A 70 -9.51 -0.97 5.36
CA TYR A 70 -10.73 -0.42 4.78
C TYR A 70 -10.84 1.09 5.06
N THR A 71 -10.69 1.50 6.32
CA THR A 71 -10.89 2.90 6.73
C THR A 71 -9.89 3.82 6.06
N THR A 72 -8.60 3.46 6.03
CA THR A 72 -7.58 4.31 5.40
C THR A 72 -7.73 4.34 3.88
N THR A 73 -8.09 3.21 3.26
CA THR A 73 -8.37 3.14 1.82
C THR A 73 -9.60 3.96 1.45
N MET A 74 -10.64 3.94 2.29
CA MET A 74 -11.82 4.79 2.09
C MET A 74 -11.48 6.26 2.29
N LEU A 75 -10.60 6.62 3.22
CA LEU A 75 -10.16 8.01 3.38
C LEU A 75 -9.53 8.54 2.09
N HIS A 76 -8.68 7.73 1.45
CA HIS A 76 -8.08 8.04 0.15
C HIS A 76 -9.16 8.21 -0.94
N PHE A 77 -9.96 7.18 -1.18
CA PHE A 77 -10.95 7.23 -2.27
C PHE A 77 -12.07 8.24 -2.07
N LEU A 78 -12.54 8.43 -0.83
CA LEU A 78 -13.55 9.44 -0.51
C LEU A 78 -12.99 10.84 -0.70
N GLY A 79 -11.76 11.10 -0.25
CA GLY A 79 -11.12 12.42 -0.38
C GLY A 79 -11.13 12.92 -1.82
N GLY A 80 -10.80 12.05 -2.77
CA GLY A 80 -10.83 12.38 -4.19
C GLY A 80 -12.25 12.45 -4.77
N SER A 81 -13.13 11.55 -4.32
CA SER A 81 -14.53 11.53 -4.74
C SER A 81 -15.32 12.77 -4.28
N LEU A 82 -14.81 13.54 -3.31
CA LEU A 82 -15.39 14.83 -2.93
C LEU A 82 -15.11 15.94 -3.96
N GLY A 83 -14.31 15.67 -4.99
CA GLY A 83 -14.06 16.61 -6.09
C GLY A 83 -15.21 16.76 -7.09
N ALA A 84 -14.94 17.56 -8.11
CA ALA A 84 -15.83 17.89 -9.23
C ALA A 84 -15.16 17.58 -10.58
N PRO A 85 -15.92 17.25 -11.64
CA PRO A 85 -15.36 16.91 -12.96
C PRO A 85 -14.59 18.06 -13.62
N ASP A 86 -14.93 19.31 -13.27
CA ASP A 86 -14.29 20.54 -13.74
C ASP A 86 -13.74 21.34 -12.55
N ARG A 87 -13.07 22.48 -12.81
CA ARG A 87 -12.71 23.44 -11.75
C ARG A 87 -14.00 23.98 -11.11
N GLY A 88 -14.17 23.79 -9.81
CA GLY A 88 -15.36 24.22 -9.09
C GLY A 88 -15.71 23.34 -7.88
N PRO A 89 -16.66 23.83 -7.05
CA PRO A 89 -17.02 23.21 -5.80
C PRO A 89 -17.57 21.80 -5.97
N GLY A 90 -17.18 20.91 -5.07
CA GLY A 90 -17.64 19.52 -4.98
C GLY A 90 -19.10 19.40 -4.51
N PRO A 91 -19.63 18.16 -4.48
CA PRO A 91 -21.05 17.89 -4.22
C PRO A 91 -21.53 18.25 -2.81
N PHE A 92 -20.61 18.53 -1.88
CA PHE A 92 -20.91 18.88 -0.48
C PHE A 92 -20.57 20.34 -0.14
N CYS A 93 -20.39 21.18 -1.15
CA CYS A 93 -20.28 22.62 -0.97
C CYS A 93 -21.67 23.27 -1.00
N PHE A 94 -22.20 23.59 0.17
CA PHE A 94 -23.45 24.33 0.36
C PHE A 94 -23.20 25.86 0.40
N GLU A 95 -24.27 26.63 0.24
CA GLU A 95 -24.21 28.09 0.20
C GLU A 95 -23.50 28.68 1.44
N GLY A 96 -22.52 29.54 1.20
CA GLY A 96 -21.71 30.19 2.24
C GLY A 96 -20.47 29.42 2.68
N MET A 97 -20.30 28.15 2.31
CA MET A 97 -19.06 27.42 2.60
C MET A 97 -17.94 27.75 1.63
N GLN A 98 -16.72 27.71 2.15
CA GLN A 98 -15.49 27.79 1.37
C GLN A 98 -14.91 26.38 1.14
N PRO A 99 -14.25 26.14 0.00
CA PRO A 99 -13.45 24.92 -0.20
C PRO A 99 -12.43 24.71 0.93
N GLY A 100 -12.39 23.49 1.46
CA GLY A 100 -11.59 23.12 2.65
C GLY A 100 -12.37 23.16 3.97
N GLU A 101 -13.63 23.61 3.96
CA GLU A 101 -14.51 23.50 5.13
C GLU A 101 -15.29 22.19 5.10
N TRP A 102 -15.16 21.38 6.16
CA TRP A 102 -15.87 20.12 6.32
C TRP A 102 -15.64 19.13 5.16
N LEU A 103 -16.67 18.86 4.35
CA LEU A 103 -16.63 18.00 3.18
C LEU A 103 -16.68 18.81 1.87
N CYS A 104 -16.71 20.15 1.95
CA CYS A 104 -16.66 21.00 0.78
C CYS A 104 -15.23 20.97 0.22
N ALA A 105 -15.05 20.24 -0.86
CA ALA A 105 -13.80 20.18 -1.61
C ALA A 105 -13.95 20.88 -2.96
N ASP A 106 -12.84 21.07 -3.69
CA ASP A 106 -12.83 21.79 -4.97
C ASP A 106 -11.91 21.10 -5.97
N GLY A 107 -12.23 21.25 -7.24
CA GLY A 107 -11.47 20.72 -8.36
C GLY A 107 -11.50 19.20 -8.48
N VAL A 108 -10.77 18.70 -9.47
CA VAL A 108 -10.78 17.27 -9.86
C VAL A 108 -10.25 16.38 -8.74
N ASN A 109 -9.30 16.86 -7.93
CA ASN A 109 -8.67 16.08 -6.87
C ASN A 109 -9.32 16.27 -5.49
N GLY A 110 -10.44 17.00 -5.37
CA GLY A 110 -11.21 17.09 -4.13
C GLY A 110 -10.36 17.49 -2.92
N MET A 111 -10.33 16.66 -1.87
CA MET A 111 -9.62 16.97 -0.62
C MET A 111 -8.12 17.17 -0.82
N TYR A 112 -7.52 16.52 -1.82
CA TYR A 112 -6.11 16.66 -2.15
C TYR A 112 -5.79 18.05 -2.72
N HIS A 113 -6.77 18.72 -3.32
CA HIS A 113 -6.60 20.08 -3.84
C HIS A 113 -6.76 21.13 -2.74
N VAL A 114 -7.68 20.92 -1.78
CA VAL A 114 -7.99 21.91 -0.73
C VAL A 114 -7.14 21.76 0.53
N HIS A 115 -6.51 20.61 0.73
CA HIS A 115 -5.66 20.32 1.89
C HIS A 115 -4.32 19.75 1.46
N VAL A 116 -3.29 20.60 1.52
CA VAL A 116 -1.90 20.26 1.16
C VAL A 116 -1.27 19.10 1.95
N TRP A 117 -1.89 18.68 3.06
CA TRP A 117 -1.41 17.57 3.90
C TRP A 117 -2.20 16.27 3.67
N TRP A 118 -3.27 16.32 2.86
CA TRP A 118 -4.19 15.21 2.72
C TRP A 118 -3.50 14.01 2.07
N ASP A 119 -2.70 14.26 1.04
CA ASP A 119 -1.98 13.22 0.30
C ASP A 119 -1.00 12.47 1.22
N GLU A 120 -0.15 13.21 1.93
CA GLU A 120 0.78 12.65 2.90
C GLU A 120 0.06 11.87 4.02
N LEU A 121 -1.08 12.37 4.50
CA LEU A 121 -1.87 11.69 5.52
C LEU A 121 -2.39 10.34 5.00
N VAL A 122 -2.97 10.30 3.80
CA VAL A 122 -3.51 9.04 3.25
C VAL A 122 -2.40 8.07 2.91
N HIS A 123 -1.25 8.55 2.40
CA HIS A 123 -0.05 7.73 2.17
C HIS A 123 0.47 7.10 3.46
N GLY A 124 0.67 7.92 4.51
CA GLY A 124 1.17 7.44 5.79
C GLY A 124 0.21 6.47 6.48
N THR A 125 -1.09 6.77 6.50
CA THR A 125 -2.09 5.91 7.13
C THR A 125 -2.33 4.60 6.37
N ASN A 126 -2.36 4.64 5.03
CA ASN A 126 -2.43 3.43 4.20
C ASN A 126 -1.21 2.54 4.36
N SER A 127 -0.02 3.13 4.40
CA SER A 127 1.22 2.38 4.64
C SER A 127 1.22 1.77 6.04
N ALA A 128 0.77 2.48 7.08
CA ALA A 128 0.63 1.90 8.42
C ALA A 128 -0.36 0.73 8.45
N ALA A 129 -1.55 0.89 7.85
CA ALA A 129 -2.54 -0.17 7.76
C ALA A 129 -2.01 -1.41 7.03
N THR A 130 -1.32 -1.20 5.90
CA THR A 130 -0.70 -2.24 5.09
C THR A 130 0.38 -2.99 5.86
N ALA A 131 1.25 -2.27 6.56
CA ALA A 131 2.29 -2.87 7.40
C ALA A 131 1.71 -3.70 8.56
N ILE A 132 0.64 -3.23 9.21
CA ILE A 132 -0.07 -3.98 10.24
C ILE A 132 -0.64 -5.27 9.65
N GLY A 133 -1.38 -5.17 8.54
CA GLY A 133 -1.99 -6.31 7.86
C GLY A 133 -0.95 -7.37 7.48
N TRP A 134 0.13 -6.97 6.80
CA TRP A 134 1.19 -7.88 6.38
C TRP A 134 1.91 -8.53 7.57
N SER A 135 2.21 -7.78 8.63
CA SER A 135 2.90 -8.32 9.80
C SER A 135 2.09 -9.42 10.48
N LEU A 136 0.79 -9.18 10.66
CA LEU A 136 -0.13 -10.13 11.28
C LEU A 136 -0.37 -11.35 10.37
N ALA A 137 -0.48 -11.14 9.06
CA ALA A 137 -0.61 -12.22 8.08
C ALA A 137 0.66 -13.08 8.05
N TRP A 138 1.84 -12.48 7.95
CA TRP A 138 3.13 -13.18 7.93
C TRP A 138 3.35 -14.02 9.18
N ARG A 139 2.98 -13.50 10.36
CA ARG A 139 3.06 -14.27 11.61
C ARG A 139 2.22 -15.53 11.57
N ARG A 140 0.97 -15.43 11.10
CA ARG A 140 0.05 -16.57 10.97
C ARG A 140 0.52 -17.58 9.91
N VAL A 141 1.02 -17.09 8.78
CA VAL A 141 1.62 -17.94 7.73
C VAL A 141 2.88 -18.65 8.25
N SER A 142 3.74 -17.95 9.00
CA SER A 142 4.92 -18.54 9.63
C SER A 142 4.53 -19.65 10.60
N ASN A 143 3.54 -19.41 11.47
CA ASN A 143 3.07 -20.41 12.42
C ASN A 143 2.42 -21.62 11.72
N HIS A 144 1.57 -21.36 10.72
CA HIS A 144 0.92 -22.42 9.95
C HIS A 144 1.92 -23.35 9.25
N ASN A 145 2.99 -22.79 8.68
CA ASN A 145 4.02 -23.57 8.00
C ASN A 145 5.13 -24.07 8.94
N GLY A 146 5.01 -23.85 10.25
CA GLY A 146 6.04 -24.23 11.23
C GLY A 146 7.38 -23.50 11.07
N TRP A 147 7.40 -22.36 10.37
CA TRP A 147 8.61 -21.60 10.13
C TRP A 147 9.12 -20.96 11.43
N LYS A 148 10.39 -21.16 11.72
CA LYS A 148 11.07 -20.57 12.88
C LYS A 148 11.62 -19.19 12.51
N ILE A 149 10.74 -18.21 12.35
CA ILE A 149 11.10 -16.81 12.06
C ILE A 149 10.79 -15.94 13.28
N SER A 150 11.78 -15.17 13.73
CA SER A 150 11.62 -14.25 14.86
C SER A 150 10.71 -13.06 14.51
N PRO A 151 10.05 -12.44 15.51
CA PRO A 151 9.21 -11.26 15.30
C PRO A 151 9.92 -10.12 14.58
N ARG A 152 11.20 -9.89 14.92
CA ARG A 152 12.03 -8.84 14.31
C ARG A 152 12.25 -9.06 12.82
N VAL A 153 12.49 -10.31 12.40
CA VAL A 153 12.66 -10.61 10.96
C VAL A 153 11.34 -10.46 10.21
N VAL A 154 10.21 -10.85 10.81
CA VAL A 154 8.89 -10.55 10.20
C VAL A 154 8.66 -9.05 10.07
N ALA A 155 9.00 -8.25 11.08
CA ALA A 155 8.89 -6.80 11.00
C ALA A 155 9.74 -6.23 9.85
N VAL A 156 11.00 -6.68 9.70
CA VAL A 156 11.86 -6.25 8.58
C VAL A 156 11.27 -6.62 7.21
N ILE A 157 10.75 -7.85 7.06
CA ILE A 157 10.11 -8.29 5.81
C ILE A 157 8.90 -7.41 5.49
N CYS A 158 8.03 -7.16 6.48
CA CYS A 158 6.80 -6.41 6.26
C CYS A 158 7.05 -4.92 6.07
N PHE A 159 8.08 -4.37 6.73
CA PHE A 159 8.53 -3.00 6.51
C PHE A 159 9.05 -2.84 5.08
N SER A 160 9.96 -3.72 4.65
CA SER A 160 10.50 -3.71 3.30
C SER A 160 9.41 -3.87 2.23
N LEU A 161 8.46 -4.79 2.44
CA LEU A 161 7.34 -5.00 1.54
C LEU A 161 6.43 -3.76 1.46
N THR A 162 6.13 -3.12 2.58
CA THR A 162 5.23 -1.96 2.62
C THR A 162 5.87 -0.75 1.93
N VAL A 163 7.15 -0.46 2.19
CA VAL A 163 7.87 0.62 1.50
C VAL A 163 7.96 0.32 -0.01
N ALA A 164 8.22 -0.93 -0.39
CA ALA A 164 8.27 -1.33 -1.80
C ALA A 164 6.92 -1.14 -2.51
N ILE A 165 5.79 -1.39 -1.82
CA ILE A 165 4.45 -1.09 -2.35
C ILE A 165 4.28 0.42 -2.57
N GLY A 166 4.71 1.25 -1.60
CA GLY A 166 4.68 2.71 -1.74
C GLY A 166 5.46 3.20 -2.95
N VAL A 167 6.71 2.77 -3.11
CA VAL A 167 7.52 3.08 -4.31
C VAL A 167 6.86 2.57 -5.60
N GLY A 168 6.26 1.38 -5.57
CA GLY A 168 5.54 0.85 -6.72
C GLY A 168 4.33 1.69 -7.12
N TYR A 169 3.66 2.32 -6.16
CA TYR A 169 2.55 3.24 -6.40
C TYR A 169 3.07 4.53 -7.07
N GLU A 170 4.15 5.12 -6.56
CA GLU A 170 4.78 6.29 -7.19
C GLU A 170 5.25 6.02 -8.63
N VAL A 171 5.79 4.82 -8.89
CA VAL A 171 6.14 4.41 -10.27
C VAL A 171 4.91 4.33 -11.16
N TYR A 172 3.79 3.84 -10.64
CA TYR A 172 2.51 3.81 -11.36
C TYR A 172 2.04 5.23 -11.70
N GLU A 173 2.12 6.17 -10.76
CA GLU A 173 1.71 7.56 -10.99
C GLU A 173 2.64 8.28 -11.97
N PHE A 174 3.95 8.08 -11.82
CA PHE A 174 4.95 8.56 -12.78
C PHE A 174 4.66 8.05 -14.20
N PHE A 175 4.40 6.75 -14.36
CA PHE A 175 4.05 6.17 -15.65
C PHE A 175 2.73 6.73 -16.20
N GLY A 176 1.71 6.87 -15.36
CA GLY A 176 0.41 7.45 -15.72
C GLY A 176 0.53 8.90 -16.20
N LYS A 177 1.39 9.70 -15.57
CA LYS A 177 1.68 11.08 -15.97
C LYS A 177 2.50 11.13 -17.27
N THR A 178 3.62 10.42 -17.32
CA THR A 178 4.61 10.55 -18.42
C THR A 178 4.17 9.85 -19.70
N VAL A 179 3.45 8.73 -19.62
CA VAL A 179 3.07 7.92 -20.79
C VAL A 179 1.64 8.17 -21.23
N PHE A 180 0.72 8.32 -20.27
CA PHE A 180 -0.71 8.47 -20.59
C PHE A 180 -1.22 9.91 -20.46
N LEU A 181 -0.47 10.82 -19.83
CA LEU A 181 -0.92 12.20 -19.53
C LEU A 181 -2.26 12.23 -18.77
N THR A 182 -2.57 11.18 -18.01
CA THR A 182 -3.89 10.96 -17.41
C THR A 182 -3.96 11.29 -15.92
N ILE A 183 -2.82 11.52 -15.25
CA ILE A 183 -2.73 11.74 -13.80
C ILE A 183 -2.09 13.10 -13.54
N ASP A 184 -2.78 13.95 -12.77
CA ASP A 184 -2.37 15.34 -12.46
C ASP A 184 -1.81 15.51 -11.03
N GLN A 185 -1.49 14.41 -10.33
CA GLN A 185 -0.97 14.45 -8.95
C GLN A 185 0.56 14.29 -8.84
N GLY A 186 1.31 14.29 -9.94
CA GLY A 186 2.77 14.09 -9.88
C GLY A 186 3.58 15.38 -9.66
N GLY A 187 4.79 15.24 -9.14
CA GLY A 187 5.78 16.32 -9.01
C GLY A 187 6.86 15.92 -8.01
N TYR A 188 8.04 16.55 -8.09
CA TYR A 188 9.17 16.16 -7.22
C TYR A 188 8.80 16.19 -5.74
N LEU A 189 8.23 17.32 -5.27
CA LEU A 189 7.89 17.47 -3.86
C LEU A 189 6.78 16.51 -3.43
N ASN A 190 5.73 16.33 -4.22
CA ASN A 190 4.61 15.41 -3.91
C ASN A 190 5.12 13.98 -3.77
N THR A 191 5.74 13.46 -4.83
CA THR A 191 6.21 12.07 -4.85
C THR A 191 7.21 11.79 -3.74
N VAL A 192 8.15 12.69 -3.46
CA VAL A 192 9.15 12.40 -2.41
C VAL A 192 8.57 12.62 -1.00
N SER A 193 7.62 13.55 -0.79
CA SER A 193 6.89 13.65 0.49
C SER A 193 5.98 12.43 0.73
N ASP A 194 5.39 11.87 -0.32
CA ASP A 194 4.63 10.62 -0.28
C ASP A 194 5.53 9.44 0.10
N LEU A 195 6.74 9.35 -0.46
CA LEU A 195 7.73 8.34 -0.05
C LEU A 195 8.12 8.46 1.43
N VAL A 196 8.31 9.68 1.94
CA VAL A 196 8.58 9.91 3.38
C VAL A 196 7.39 9.44 4.22
N SER A 197 6.17 9.81 3.82
CA SER A 197 4.94 9.41 4.51
C SER A 197 4.75 7.91 4.51
N ASN A 198 5.00 7.24 3.38
CA ASN A 198 4.99 5.79 3.23
C ASN A 198 6.01 5.13 4.17
N LEU A 199 7.22 5.67 4.27
CA LEU A 199 8.29 5.16 5.14
C LEU A 199 7.90 5.24 6.62
N ILE A 200 7.38 6.39 7.06
CA ILE A 200 6.91 6.61 8.42
C ILE A 200 5.74 5.67 8.74
N GLY A 201 4.75 5.61 7.84
CA GLY A 201 3.60 4.72 7.97
C GLY A 201 4.02 3.26 8.12
N ALA A 202 4.89 2.77 7.23
CA ALA A 202 5.43 1.41 7.29
C ALA A 202 6.14 1.12 8.62
N GLY A 203 6.96 2.08 9.10
CA GLY A 203 7.64 1.98 10.38
C GLY A 203 6.67 1.88 11.55
N VAL A 204 5.72 2.81 11.65
CA VAL A 204 4.69 2.83 12.70
C VAL A 204 3.86 1.54 12.70
N GLY A 205 3.40 1.11 11.53
CA GLY A 205 2.56 -0.09 11.40
C GLY A 205 3.30 -1.38 11.77
N THR A 206 4.56 -1.53 11.36
CA THR A 206 5.37 -2.69 11.74
C THR A 206 5.74 -2.70 13.21
N LEU A 207 6.07 -1.54 13.80
CA LEU A 207 6.31 -1.42 15.24
C LEU A 207 5.05 -1.75 16.04
N PHE A 208 3.89 -1.24 15.62
CA PHE A 208 2.61 -1.60 16.23
C PHE A 208 2.42 -3.13 16.23
N ALA A 209 2.52 -3.78 15.07
CA ALA A 209 2.33 -5.23 15.00
C ALA A 209 3.40 -6.02 15.78
N LEU A 210 4.64 -5.52 15.85
CA LEU A 210 5.73 -6.13 16.61
C LEU A 210 5.39 -6.19 18.11
N PHE A 211 4.81 -5.13 18.67
CA PHE A 211 4.48 -5.05 20.09
C PHE A 211 3.08 -5.59 20.44
N TYR A 212 2.12 -5.54 19.52
CA TYR A 212 0.72 -5.87 19.78
C TYR A 212 0.25 -7.23 19.24
N ASP A 213 1.01 -7.92 18.37
CA ASP A 213 0.62 -9.28 17.98
C ASP A 213 0.92 -10.28 19.12
N PRO A 214 -0.09 -10.87 19.78
CA PRO A 214 0.14 -11.81 20.87
C PRO A 214 0.93 -13.05 20.44
N LEU A 215 0.87 -13.41 19.15
CA LEU A 215 1.62 -14.55 18.59
C LEU A 215 3.14 -14.32 18.59
N ASN A 216 3.61 -13.09 18.82
CA ASN A 216 5.04 -12.82 18.92
C ASN A 216 5.65 -13.33 20.24
N ALA A 217 4.85 -13.51 21.30
CA ALA A 217 5.34 -14.02 22.59
C ALA A 217 5.77 -15.51 22.51
N GLU A 218 5.15 -16.26 21.60
CA GLU A 218 5.42 -17.70 21.38
C GLU A 218 6.48 -17.92 20.29
N ALA A 219 6.90 -16.86 19.60
CA ALA A 219 7.84 -16.94 18.49
C ALA A 219 9.29 -17.08 18.97
N PRO A 220 10.18 -17.71 18.19
CA PRO A 220 11.59 -17.81 18.55
C PRO A 220 12.25 -16.43 18.59
N SER A 221 13.19 -16.23 19.52
CA SER A 221 13.94 -14.97 19.63
C SER A 221 14.89 -14.75 18.44
N VAL A 222 15.41 -15.83 17.86
CA VAL A 222 16.30 -15.84 16.69
C VAL A 222 15.70 -16.69 15.59
N SER A 223 15.77 -16.21 14.35
CA SER A 223 15.28 -16.96 13.20
C SER A 223 16.20 -18.13 12.86
N ALA A 224 15.64 -19.25 12.41
CA ALA A 224 16.42 -20.32 11.82
C ALA A 224 17.12 -19.85 10.53
N THR A 225 18.30 -20.40 10.30
CA THR A 225 19.08 -20.19 9.08
C THR A 225 19.23 -21.52 8.34
N PRO A 226 18.93 -21.60 7.04
CA PRO A 226 18.45 -20.51 6.18
C PRO A 226 16.99 -20.11 6.45
N LEU A 227 16.62 -18.88 6.10
CA LEU A 227 15.22 -18.44 6.12
C LEU A 227 14.39 -19.25 5.11
N PRO A 228 13.07 -19.39 5.33
CA PRO A 228 12.18 -19.95 4.32
C PRO A 228 12.30 -19.21 3.00
N TRP A 229 12.27 -19.95 1.89
CA TRP A 229 12.54 -19.38 0.58
C TRP A 229 11.56 -18.24 0.21
N GLN A 230 10.31 -18.28 0.70
CA GLN A 230 9.32 -17.21 0.51
C GLN A 230 9.79 -15.90 1.14
N ALA A 231 10.34 -15.97 2.36
CA ALA A 231 10.88 -14.81 3.06
C ALA A 231 12.11 -14.27 2.32
N THR A 232 13.00 -15.15 1.86
CA THR A 232 14.15 -14.75 1.05
C THR A 232 13.74 -14.12 -0.27
N LEU A 233 12.77 -14.69 -0.99
CA LEU A 233 12.28 -14.14 -2.26
C LEU A 233 11.63 -12.78 -2.03
N THR A 234 10.83 -12.63 -0.98
CA THR A 234 10.19 -11.36 -0.64
C THR A 234 11.26 -10.28 -0.44
N LEU A 235 12.26 -10.53 0.40
CA LEU A 235 13.35 -9.58 0.61
C LEU A 235 14.14 -9.28 -0.67
N ILE A 236 14.45 -10.28 -1.50
CA ILE A 236 15.13 -10.06 -2.79
C ILE A 236 14.30 -9.14 -3.69
N ALA A 237 12.98 -9.34 -3.73
CA ALA A 237 12.08 -8.52 -4.53
C ALA A 237 11.93 -7.10 -3.95
N THR A 238 11.92 -6.93 -2.64
CA THR A 238 11.57 -5.64 -2.03
C THR A 238 12.78 -4.77 -1.68
N LEU A 239 13.97 -5.35 -1.53
CA LEU A 239 15.17 -4.61 -1.10
C LEU A 239 15.58 -3.47 -2.04
N PRO A 240 15.63 -3.63 -3.38
CA PRO A 240 15.98 -2.51 -4.26
C PRO A 240 15.05 -1.30 -4.11
N LEU A 241 13.75 -1.57 -4.05
CA LEU A 241 12.70 -0.56 -3.87
C LEU A 241 12.79 0.10 -2.49
N LEU A 242 13.00 -0.70 -1.43
CA LEU A 242 13.21 -0.18 -0.07
C LEU A 242 14.41 0.78 -0.03
N ILE A 243 15.54 0.37 -0.61
CA ILE A 243 16.76 1.19 -0.59
C ILE A 243 16.52 2.51 -1.30
N VAL A 244 15.91 2.49 -2.50
CA VAL A 244 15.61 3.72 -3.24
C VAL A 244 14.60 4.60 -2.51
N GLY A 245 13.50 4.03 -1.99
CA GLY A 245 12.52 4.77 -1.21
C GLY A 245 13.15 5.46 0.01
N CYS A 246 14.02 4.76 0.75
CA CYS A 246 14.78 5.34 1.85
C CYS A 246 15.74 6.45 1.40
N LEU A 247 16.50 6.22 0.31
CA LEU A 247 17.48 7.19 -0.18
C LEU A 247 16.79 8.48 -0.63
N LEU A 248 15.71 8.40 -1.40
CA LEU A 248 14.95 9.57 -1.84
C LEU A 248 14.29 10.29 -0.66
N SER A 249 13.73 9.56 0.30
CA SER A 249 13.17 10.15 1.52
C SER A 249 14.24 10.93 2.31
N LEU A 250 15.42 10.33 2.50
CA LEU A 250 16.53 10.98 3.20
C LEU A 250 17.11 12.15 2.40
N ASP A 251 17.13 12.07 1.07
CA ASP A 251 17.58 13.15 0.20
C ASP A 251 16.72 14.40 0.37
N LEU A 252 15.39 14.25 0.38
CA LEU A 252 14.49 15.37 0.67
C LEU A 252 14.71 15.91 2.09
N MET A 253 14.74 15.04 3.09
CA MET A 253 14.78 15.45 4.50
C MET A 253 16.11 16.08 4.92
N LEU A 254 17.24 15.63 4.35
CA LEU A 254 18.58 15.99 4.81
C LEU A 254 19.36 16.83 3.81
N LEU A 255 19.10 16.66 2.52
CA LEU A 255 19.89 17.25 1.43
C LEU A 255 19.07 18.19 0.54
N GLY A 256 17.77 18.35 0.80
CA GLY A 256 16.88 19.20 -0.01
C GLY A 256 16.74 18.75 -1.46
N GLY A 257 16.94 17.46 -1.74
CA GLY A 257 16.79 16.89 -3.08
C GLY A 257 18.06 16.88 -3.95
N ALA A 258 19.23 17.10 -3.35
CA ALA A 258 20.49 17.24 -4.09
C ALA A 258 20.89 15.97 -4.85
N LEU A 259 20.50 14.75 -4.44
CA LEU A 259 20.87 13.53 -5.16
C LEU A 259 20.23 13.43 -6.55
N VAL A 260 19.07 14.05 -6.72
CA VAL A 260 18.28 14.01 -7.96
C VAL A 260 18.00 15.41 -8.51
N ASP A 261 18.73 16.43 -8.06
CA ASP A 261 18.55 17.85 -8.41
C ASP A 261 17.11 18.36 -8.23
N ALA A 262 16.36 17.82 -7.26
CA ALA A 262 14.94 18.08 -7.08
C ALA A 262 14.10 17.90 -8.38
N ASP A 263 14.56 17.03 -9.27
CA ASP A 263 13.97 16.80 -10.58
C ASP A 263 13.02 15.60 -10.55
N TYR A 264 11.79 15.82 -11.02
CA TYR A 264 10.74 14.81 -10.98
C TYR A 264 11.02 13.63 -11.91
N ASP A 265 11.58 13.88 -13.10
CA ASP A 265 11.85 12.83 -14.07
C ASP A 265 12.98 11.92 -13.57
N ARG A 266 14.02 12.51 -12.95
CA ARG A 266 15.09 11.73 -12.32
C ARG A 266 14.60 10.88 -11.16
N VAL A 267 13.68 11.39 -10.33
CA VAL A 267 13.03 10.58 -9.29
C VAL A 267 12.31 9.39 -9.92
N GLY A 268 11.50 9.62 -10.95
CA GLY A 268 10.81 8.58 -11.71
C GLY A 268 11.75 7.52 -12.28
N ASP A 269 12.84 7.95 -12.94
CA ASP A 269 13.83 7.06 -13.53
C ASP A 269 14.53 6.18 -12.50
N VAL A 270 14.94 6.77 -11.36
CA VAL A 270 15.60 6.02 -10.27
C VAL A 270 14.66 4.98 -9.67
N MET A 271 13.39 5.34 -9.44
CA MET A 271 12.39 4.39 -8.94
C MET A 271 12.10 3.28 -9.96
N LEU A 272 11.95 3.61 -11.24
CA LEU A 272 11.72 2.63 -12.30
C LEU A 272 12.90 1.67 -12.45
N ALA A 273 14.14 2.18 -12.41
CA ALA A 273 15.35 1.34 -12.44
C ALA A 273 15.37 0.36 -11.25
N SER A 274 14.96 0.79 -10.06
CA SER A 274 14.87 -0.08 -8.88
C SER A 274 13.81 -1.18 -9.01
N MET A 275 12.68 -0.88 -9.67
CA MET A 275 11.64 -1.85 -9.99
C MET A 275 12.14 -2.90 -11.00
N LEU A 276 12.84 -2.48 -12.05
CA LEU A 276 13.44 -3.39 -13.02
C LEU A 276 14.50 -4.30 -12.37
N LEU A 277 15.35 -3.74 -11.50
CA LEU A 277 16.33 -4.52 -10.75
C LEU A 277 15.65 -5.56 -9.84
N SER A 278 14.60 -5.17 -9.13
CA SER A 278 13.76 -6.07 -8.31
C SER A 278 13.21 -7.25 -9.12
N LEU A 279 12.65 -6.98 -10.31
CA LEU A 279 12.10 -7.99 -11.20
C LEU A 279 13.19 -8.95 -11.69
N LEU A 280 14.35 -8.43 -12.10
CA LEU A 280 15.49 -9.22 -12.57
C LEU A 280 16.02 -10.15 -11.47
N LEU A 281 16.22 -9.62 -10.25
CA LEU A 281 16.68 -10.41 -9.12
C LEU A 281 15.68 -11.50 -8.72
N SER A 282 14.38 -11.19 -8.77
CA SER A 282 13.31 -12.14 -8.51
C SER A 282 13.27 -13.26 -9.57
N ALA A 283 13.37 -12.90 -10.85
CA ALA A 283 13.41 -13.85 -11.96
C ALA A 283 14.64 -14.76 -11.87
N ALA A 284 15.81 -14.20 -11.59
CA ALA A 284 17.04 -14.95 -11.39
C ALA A 284 16.90 -15.95 -10.23
N ARG A 285 16.31 -15.53 -9.10
CA ARG A 285 16.08 -16.40 -7.94
C ARG A 285 15.11 -17.54 -8.24
N LEU A 286 14.03 -17.26 -8.98
CA LEU A 286 13.07 -18.28 -9.41
C LEU A 286 13.71 -19.29 -10.37
N ALA A 287 14.52 -18.83 -11.32
CA ALA A 287 15.24 -19.68 -12.26
C ALA A 287 16.27 -20.59 -11.56
N GLN A 288 17.05 -20.04 -10.61
CA GLN A 288 17.95 -20.83 -9.77
C GLN A 288 17.22 -21.94 -9.03
N ARG A 289 16.03 -21.66 -8.50
CA ARG A 289 15.23 -22.65 -7.79
C ARG A 289 14.69 -23.75 -8.69
N SER A 290 14.23 -23.41 -9.90
CA SER A 290 13.80 -24.42 -10.89
C SER A 290 14.93 -25.39 -11.20
N ARG A 291 16.13 -24.86 -11.48
CA ARG A 291 17.32 -25.66 -11.79
C ARG A 291 17.76 -26.56 -10.64
N MET A 292 17.63 -26.12 -9.38
CA MET A 292 17.92 -26.99 -8.24
C MET A 292 16.94 -28.15 -8.15
N LYS A 293 15.63 -27.88 -8.31
CA LYS A 293 14.62 -28.95 -8.32
C LYS A 293 14.82 -29.96 -9.44
N GLU A 294 15.24 -29.52 -10.63
CA GLU A 294 15.57 -30.39 -11.75
C GLU A 294 16.81 -31.26 -11.51
N ARG A 295 17.76 -30.79 -10.69
CA ARG A 295 18.95 -31.59 -10.31
C ARG A 295 18.67 -32.62 -9.22
N ASP A 296 17.67 -32.36 -8.38
CA ASP A 296 17.28 -33.21 -7.26
C ASP A 296 16.22 -34.28 -7.66
N ALA A 297 15.70 -34.23 -8.89
CA ALA A 297 14.70 -35.15 -9.46
C ALA A 297 15.33 -36.21 -10.36
#